data_AF-A0A5J4NGN8-F1
#
_entry.id   AF-A0A5J4NGN8-F1
#
_cell.length_a   1.000
_cell.length_b   1.000
_cell.length_c   1.000
_cell.angle_alpha   90.00
_cell.angle_beta   90.00
_cell.angle_gamma   90.00
#
_symmetry.space_group_name_H-M   'P 1'
#
loop_
_entity.id
_entity.type
_entity.pdbx_description
1 polymer ?
#
loop_
_entity_poly.entity_id
_entity_poly.type
_entity_poly.pdbx_seq_one_letter_code
_entity_poly.pdbx_strand_id
1 'polypeptide(L)'
;MESAQQRVHKFLSVAMYELCRVTLTTRGNRDGLLGRAFFLANSTVARSPTFTNMREVVGRHKLQPGEYVIVPSTFAPNEEAKFILRIFSERACESNEIDDSTQIDKETGVTPVKPTEDPALIEKLRAAFDDVAGKSGTISYPELRDILNVAFTKDRSYRISRFSSIQEIVDGSACLEGLSLSNRVYHAIICRYANQKGEILFDDYILLLVRLVTVIETYKAQERLLDGRAVFGLEEVSNIVERFYF
;
A
#
# COMPACT_ATOMS: atom_id res chain seq x y z
N MET A 1 8.75 41.54 2.70
CA MET A 1 9.83 41.51 1.71
C MET A 1 10.63 40.23 1.96
N GLU A 2 10.06 39.05 1.75
CA GLU A 2 9.61 38.50 0.47
C GLU A 2 10.77 38.54 -0.56
N SER A 3 11.63 37.54 -0.49
CA SER A 3 12.48 37.13 -1.61
C SER A 3 12.02 35.74 -2.04
N ALA A 4 10.99 35.77 -2.87
CA ALA A 4 10.61 34.67 -3.72
C ALA A 4 11.76 34.28 -4.66
N GLN A 5 11.67 33.06 -5.21
CA GLN A 5 12.45 32.55 -6.33
C GLN A 5 13.92 32.20 -6.09
N GLN A 6 14.12 31.11 -5.36
CA GLN A 6 15.08 30.10 -5.85
C GLN A 6 14.61 28.68 -5.52
N ARG A 7 13.38 28.33 -5.96
CA ARG A 7 13.04 26.92 -6.23
C ARG A 7 13.76 26.53 -7.52
N VAL A 8 15.07 26.32 -7.41
CA VAL A 8 15.82 25.63 -8.47
C VAL A 8 15.18 24.26 -8.58
N HIS A 9 14.53 24.00 -9.71
CA HIS A 9 14.20 22.66 -10.14
C HIS A 9 15.47 21.82 -9.98
N LYS A 10 15.54 20.98 -8.94
CA LYS A 10 16.52 19.90 -8.85
C LYS A 10 16.21 18.96 -10.02
N PHE A 11 16.81 19.23 -11.19
CA PHE A 11 16.99 18.24 -12.26
C PHE A 11 18.10 17.27 -11.85
N LEU A 12 17.96 16.67 -10.67
CA LEU A 12 18.94 15.79 -10.04
C LEU A 12 18.27 14.46 -9.70
N SER A 13 17.53 13.88 -10.64
CA SER A 13 17.12 12.49 -10.57
C SER A 13 17.93 11.75 -11.62
N VAL A 14 19.03 11.16 -11.19
CA VAL A 14 19.84 10.30 -12.02
C VAL A 14 18.99 9.07 -12.36
N ALA A 15 18.63 8.91 -13.63
CA ALA A 15 17.67 7.89 -14.07
C ALA A 15 18.36 6.70 -14.76
N MET A 16 17.81 5.51 -14.56
CA MET A 16 18.15 4.26 -15.24
C MET A 16 16.87 3.47 -15.52
N TYR A 17 16.96 2.54 -16.46
CA TYR A 17 15.95 1.49 -16.58
C TYR A 17 16.63 0.14 -16.80
N GLU A 18 15.93 -0.91 -16.38
CA GLU A 18 16.32 -2.30 -16.60
C GLU A 18 15.19 -3.07 -17.28
N LEU A 19 15.54 -4.01 -18.17
CA LEU A 19 14.61 -4.89 -18.86
C LEU A 19 14.85 -6.32 -18.39
N CYS A 20 13.80 -6.98 -17.93
CA CYS A 20 13.82 -8.40 -17.57
C CYS A 20 12.86 -9.16 -18.47
N ARG A 21 13.25 -10.35 -18.92
CA ARG A 21 12.36 -11.23 -19.68
C ARG A 21 11.41 -11.94 -18.71
N VAL A 22 10.13 -11.91 -18.99
CA VAL A 22 9.11 -12.66 -18.26
C VAL A 22 9.06 -14.07 -18.82
N THR A 23 9.22 -15.09 -17.97
CA THR A 23 9.25 -16.51 -18.37
C THR A 23 7.91 -17.19 -18.11
N LEU A 24 7.57 -18.23 -18.89
CA LEU A 24 6.26 -18.89 -18.83
C LEU A 24 5.92 -19.49 -17.45
N THR A 25 6.92 -19.85 -16.64
CA THR A 25 6.74 -20.30 -15.24
C THR A 25 6.19 -19.21 -14.33
N THR A 26 6.37 -17.93 -14.69
CA THR A 26 5.82 -16.78 -13.97
C THR A 26 4.42 -16.37 -14.45
N ARG A 27 3.92 -16.96 -15.55
CA ARG A 27 2.58 -16.71 -16.10
C ARG A 27 1.42 -17.25 -15.24
N GLY A 28 1.69 -17.90 -14.11
CA GLY A 28 0.65 -18.21 -13.13
C GLY A 28 0.13 -16.98 -12.39
N ASN A 29 0.93 -15.91 -12.34
CA ASN A 29 0.66 -14.67 -11.61
C ASN A 29 0.57 -13.49 -12.59
N ARG A 30 -0.45 -13.47 -13.46
CA ARG A 30 -0.51 -12.54 -14.61
C ARG A 30 -0.95 -11.13 -14.25
N ASP A 31 -1.62 -10.94 -13.12
CA ASP A 31 -2.43 -9.74 -12.88
C ASP A 31 -1.97 -8.95 -11.65
N GLY A 32 -0.66 -8.91 -11.39
CA GLY A 32 -0.14 -8.21 -10.22
C GLY A 32 1.35 -7.91 -10.24
N LEU A 33 1.78 -7.19 -9.20
CA LEU A 33 3.15 -6.73 -9.03
C LEU A 33 4.15 -7.90 -8.93
N LEU A 34 5.32 -7.68 -9.52
CA LEU A 34 6.41 -8.65 -9.47
C LEU A 34 7.17 -8.50 -8.14
N GLY A 35 7.14 -9.54 -7.31
CA GLY A 35 7.82 -9.54 -6.02
C GLY A 35 9.33 -9.71 -6.11
N ARG A 36 10.03 -9.50 -4.98
CA ARG A 36 11.50 -9.63 -4.87
C ARG A 36 12.05 -10.95 -5.41
N ALA A 37 11.35 -12.07 -5.17
CA ALA A 37 11.76 -13.39 -5.63
C ALA A 37 11.90 -13.47 -7.16
N PHE A 38 11.03 -12.77 -7.90
CA PHE A 38 11.11 -12.70 -9.36
C PHE A 38 12.43 -12.06 -9.81
N PHE A 39 12.78 -10.90 -9.26
CA PHE A 39 13.99 -10.17 -9.65
C PHE A 39 15.29 -10.84 -9.19
N LEU A 40 15.24 -11.66 -8.14
CA LEU A 40 16.37 -12.50 -7.73
C LEU A 40 16.55 -13.71 -8.66
N ALA A 41 15.46 -14.27 -9.17
CA ALA A 41 15.49 -15.45 -10.04
C ALA A 41 15.74 -15.11 -11.52
N ASN A 42 15.39 -13.91 -11.97
CA ASN A 42 15.47 -13.51 -13.38
C ASN A 42 16.53 -12.42 -13.58
N SER A 43 17.51 -12.69 -14.44
CA SER A 43 18.53 -11.70 -14.79
C SER A 43 18.02 -10.67 -15.80
N THR A 44 18.51 -9.44 -15.66
CA THR A 44 18.32 -8.34 -16.62
C THR A 44 18.86 -8.72 -18.00
N VAL A 45 18.05 -8.57 -19.04
CA VAL A 45 18.40 -8.88 -20.44
C VAL A 45 18.89 -7.66 -21.21
N ALA A 46 18.50 -6.46 -20.79
CA ALA A 46 18.96 -5.19 -21.33
C ALA A 46 18.81 -4.10 -20.26
N ARG A 47 19.64 -3.05 -20.29
CA ARG A 47 19.56 -1.92 -19.35
C ARG A 47 20.11 -0.66 -20.00
N SER A 48 19.84 0.51 -19.41
CA SER A 48 20.60 1.70 -19.80
C SER A 48 22.09 1.52 -19.45
N PRO A 49 23.03 2.07 -20.23
CA PRO A 49 24.47 1.81 -20.04
C PRO A 49 25.00 2.29 -18.69
N THR A 50 24.52 3.46 -18.26
CA THR A 50 24.86 4.08 -16.98
C THR A 50 23.66 4.83 -16.45
N PHE A 51 23.67 5.03 -15.14
CA PHE A 51 22.92 6.08 -14.48
C PHE A 51 23.40 7.44 -14.98
N THR A 52 22.48 8.28 -15.45
CA THR A 52 22.82 9.60 -15.98
C THR A 52 21.91 10.67 -15.40
N ASN A 53 22.47 11.85 -15.13
CA ASN A 53 21.71 13.01 -14.66
C ASN A 53 21.09 13.81 -15.81
N MET A 54 20.82 13.15 -16.94
CA MET A 54 20.15 13.76 -18.08
C MET A 54 18.64 13.68 -17.90
N ARG A 55 17.93 14.65 -18.51
CA ARG A 55 16.46 14.70 -18.49
C ARG A 55 15.81 13.46 -19.13
N GLU A 56 16.51 12.81 -20.06
CA GLU A 56 16.03 11.64 -20.77
C GLU A 56 17.14 10.60 -20.91
N VAL A 57 16.77 9.33 -20.79
CA VAL A 57 17.63 8.17 -21.01
C VAL A 57 17.03 7.36 -22.14
N VAL A 58 17.77 7.24 -23.25
CA VAL A 58 17.33 6.52 -24.44
C VAL A 58 18.23 5.31 -24.64
N GLY A 59 17.65 4.17 -24.99
CA GLY A 59 18.42 3.05 -25.53
C GLY A 59 17.64 2.31 -26.61
N ARG A 60 18.37 1.78 -27.57
CA ARG A 60 17.83 0.96 -28.65
C ARG A 60 18.30 -0.48 -28.44
N HIS A 61 17.35 -1.40 -28.28
CA HIS A 61 17.62 -2.80 -27.99
C HIS A 61 17.04 -3.69 -29.07
N LYS A 62 17.73 -4.78 -29.39
CA LYS A 62 17.21 -5.85 -30.24
C LYS A 62 17.00 -7.08 -29.36
N LEU A 63 15.74 -7.37 -29.06
CA LEU A 63 15.35 -8.47 -28.19
C LEU A 63 14.76 -9.62 -29.01
N GLN A 64 14.82 -10.82 -28.44
CA GLN A 64 14.07 -11.95 -28.99
C GLN A 64 12.56 -11.72 -28.80
N PRO A 65 11.69 -12.35 -29.61
CA PRO A 65 10.25 -12.29 -29.35
C PRO A 65 9.89 -12.83 -27.96
N GLY A 66 9.10 -12.08 -27.19
CA GLY A 66 8.67 -12.46 -25.84
C GLY A 66 8.06 -11.31 -25.04
N GLU A 67 7.69 -11.61 -23.81
CA GLU A 67 7.19 -10.64 -22.81
C GLU A 67 8.36 -10.10 -21.98
N TYR A 68 8.35 -8.80 -21.73
CA TYR A 68 9.40 -8.09 -21.01
C TYR A 68 8.78 -7.11 -20.03
N VAL A 69 9.42 -6.95 -18.87
CA VAL A 69 9.13 -5.88 -17.93
C VAL A 69 10.24 -4.83 -18.00
N ILE A 70 9.85 -3.56 -18.02
CA ILE A 70 10.75 -2.42 -17.93
C ILE A 70 10.61 -1.84 -16.53
N VAL A 71 11.72 -1.77 -15.78
CA VAL A 71 11.77 -1.19 -14.44
C VAL A 71 12.53 0.13 -14.50
N PRO A 72 11.85 1.29 -14.56
CA PRO A 72 12.49 2.60 -14.42
C PRO A 72 12.81 2.87 -12.95
N SER A 73 14.00 3.42 -12.67
CA SER A 73 14.44 3.75 -11.31
C SER A 73 15.38 4.95 -11.26
N THR A 74 15.46 5.58 -10.09
CA THR A 74 16.49 6.55 -9.74
C THR A 74 17.75 5.83 -9.24
N PHE A 75 18.88 6.54 -9.19
CA PHE A 75 20.12 6.00 -8.65
C PHE A 75 20.01 5.67 -7.17
N ALA A 76 19.62 6.65 -6.36
CA ALA A 76 19.42 6.42 -4.93
C ALA A 76 17.99 5.90 -4.69
N PRO A 77 17.83 4.92 -3.78
CA PRO A 77 16.50 4.56 -3.31
C PRO A 77 15.88 5.78 -2.65
N ASN A 78 14.54 5.82 -2.59
CA ASN A 78 13.77 6.86 -1.91
C ASN A 78 13.80 8.26 -2.55
N GLU A 79 14.22 8.37 -3.81
CA GLU A 79 14.11 9.62 -4.56
C GLU A 79 12.78 9.65 -5.31
N GLU A 80 11.94 10.62 -4.97
CA GLU A 80 10.70 10.86 -5.69
C GLU A 80 10.99 11.60 -6.99
N ALA A 81 10.56 11.03 -8.12
CA ALA A 81 10.69 11.64 -9.43
C ALA A 81 9.44 11.38 -10.26
N LYS A 82 9.01 12.40 -11.00
CA LYS A 82 8.00 12.25 -12.06
C LYS A 82 8.72 11.91 -13.36
N PHE A 83 8.26 10.87 -14.04
CA PHE A 83 8.85 10.43 -15.30
C PHE A 83 7.77 10.11 -16.34
N ILE A 84 8.20 9.97 -17.59
CA ILE A 84 7.38 9.47 -18.69
C ILE A 84 8.19 8.38 -19.38
N LEU A 85 7.62 7.19 -19.52
CA LEU A 85 8.18 6.11 -20.31
C LEU A 85 7.53 6.10 -21.70
N ARG A 86 8.34 6.05 -22.76
CA ARG A 86 7.87 5.93 -24.15
C ARG A 86 8.54 4.72 -24.79
N ILE A 87 7.74 3.88 -25.42
CA ILE A 87 8.20 2.66 -26.09
C ILE A 87 7.95 2.83 -27.58
N PHE A 88 9.00 2.67 -28.37
CA PHE A 88 8.93 2.67 -29.83
C PHE A 88 9.37 1.29 -30.32
N SER A 89 8.51 0.66 -31.11
CA SER A 89 8.73 -0.67 -31.67
C SER A 89 8.59 -0.64 -33.20
N GLU A 90 9.42 -1.44 -33.89
CA GLU A 90 9.34 -1.57 -35.35
C GLU A 90 8.11 -2.37 -35.80
N ARG A 91 7.55 -3.18 -34.89
CA ARG A 91 6.32 -3.96 -35.08
C ARG A 91 5.37 -3.69 -33.94
N ALA A 92 4.06 -3.84 -34.19
CA ALA A 92 3.05 -3.72 -33.15
C ALA A 92 3.44 -4.54 -31.92
N CYS A 93 3.45 -3.87 -30.76
CA CYS A 93 3.64 -4.49 -29.47
C CYS A 93 2.61 -3.92 -28.50
N GLU A 94 2.05 -4.78 -27.66
CA GLU A 94 1.22 -4.33 -26.55
C GLU A 94 2.12 -3.90 -25.39
N SER A 95 1.72 -2.85 -24.69
CA SER A 95 2.41 -2.35 -23.51
C SER A 95 1.38 -1.89 -22.51
N ASN A 96 1.49 -2.37 -21.26
CA ASN A 96 0.62 -1.98 -20.16
C ASN A 96 1.47 -1.74 -18.92
N GLU A 97 0.95 -0.92 -18.00
CA GLU A 97 1.48 -0.81 -16.65
C GLU A 97 1.15 -2.09 -15.87
N ILE A 98 2.15 -2.64 -15.18
CA ILE A 98 1.95 -3.77 -14.27
C ILE A 98 1.73 -3.18 -12.88
N ASP A 99 0.51 -3.31 -12.38
CA ASP A 99 0.13 -2.92 -11.03
C ASP A 99 -0.90 -3.92 -10.48
N ASP A 100 -1.02 -3.96 -9.16
CA ASP A 100 -2.06 -4.70 -8.48
C ASP A 100 -3.40 -3.96 -8.62
N SER A 101 -4.48 -4.70 -8.80
CA SER A 101 -5.82 -4.09 -8.73
C SER A 101 -6.23 -3.95 -7.27
N THR A 102 -6.71 -2.77 -6.87
CA THR A 102 -7.32 -2.61 -5.54
C THR A 102 -8.59 -3.46 -5.45
N GLN A 103 -8.50 -4.60 -4.78
CA GLN A 103 -9.56 -5.59 -4.69
C GLN A 103 -9.57 -6.24 -3.31
N ILE A 104 -10.72 -6.83 -2.99
CA ILE A 104 -10.92 -7.56 -1.75
C ILE A 104 -11.52 -8.88 -2.17
N ASP A 105 -10.79 -9.96 -1.93
CA ASP A 105 -11.26 -11.28 -2.26
C ASP A 105 -12.62 -11.53 -1.62
N LYS A 106 -13.58 -11.97 -2.45
CA LYS A 106 -14.98 -12.12 -2.05
C LYS A 106 -15.18 -13.29 -1.08
N GLU A 107 -14.26 -14.25 -1.07
CA GLU A 107 -14.29 -15.44 -0.22
C GLU A 107 -13.60 -15.23 1.14
N THR A 108 -12.67 -14.28 1.22
CA THR A 108 -11.86 -13.92 2.41
C THR A 108 -12.17 -12.53 2.98
N GLY A 109 -13.26 -11.90 2.52
CA GLY A 109 -13.60 -10.55 2.95
C GLY A 109 -13.61 -10.41 4.47
N VAL A 110 -13.05 -9.31 5.01
CA VAL A 110 -12.90 -8.97 6.45
C VAL A 110 -13.47 -10.07 7.32
N THR A 111 -12.70 -11.14 7.52
CA THR A 111 -13.18 -12.25 8.33
C THR A 111 -13.42 -11.68 9.72
N PRO A 112 -14.56 -11.98 10.38
CA PRO A 112 -14.72 -11.66 11.78
C PRO A 112 -13.52 -12.26 12.50
N VAL A 113 -12.63 -11.40 13.00
CA VAL A 113 -11.40 -11.85 13.64
C VAL A 113 -11.81 -12.85 14.71
N LYS A 114 -11.36 -14.11 14.57
CA LYS A 114 -11.65 -15.11 15.59
C LYS A 114 -11.14 -14.54 16.92
N PRO A 115 -11.98 -14.52 17.98
CA PRO A 115 -11.54 -14.06 19.29
C PRO A 115 -10.24 -14.78 19.66
N THR A 116 -9.30 -14.03 20.22
CA THR A 116 -8.03 -14.63 20.63
C THR A 116 -8.30 -15.80 21.57
N GLU A 117 -7.70 -16.97 21.28
CA GLU A 117 -7.80 -18.14 22.15
C GLU A 117 -6.75 -18.11 23.27
N ASP A 118 -5.91 -17.05 23.35
CA ASP A 118 -4.91 -16.90 24.41
C ASP A 118 -5.58 -16.55 25.75
N PRO A 119 -5.68 -17.50 26.69
CA PRO A 119 -6.39 -17.27 27.94
C PRO A 119 -5.69 -16.20 28.81
N ALA A 120 -4.37 -16.02 28.68
CA ALA A 120 -3.63 -15.03 29.46
C ALA A 120 -3.90 -13.61 28.95
N LEU A 121 -4.06 -13.42 27.64
CA LEU A 121 -4.45 -12.15 27.05
C LEU A 121 -5.91 -11.82 27.36
N ILE A 122 -6.81 -12.80 27.25
CA ILE A 122 -8.23 -12.64 27.60
C ILE A 122 -8.38 -12.20 29.06
N GLU A 123 -7.67 -12.84 29.99
CA GLU A 123 -7.74 -12.48 31.41
C GLU A 123 -7.25 -11.06 31.66
N LYS A 124 -6.15 -10.64 31.02
CA LYS A 124 -5.65 -9.25 31.11
C LYS A 124 -6.65 -8.24 30.56
N LEU A 125 -7.26 -8.53 29.42
CA LEU A 125 -8.27 -7.66 28.80
C LEU A 125 -9.53 -7.58 29.67
N ARG A 126 -9.98 -8.69 30.25
CA ARG A 126 -11.14 -8.71 31.15
C ARG A 126 -10.86 -7.91 32.42
N ALA A 127 -9.70 -8.10 33.04
CA ALA A 127 -9.31 -7.34 34.22
C ALA A 127 -9.23 -5.83 33.94
N ALA A 128 -8.64 -5.43 32.81
CA ALA A 128 -8.59 -4.02 32.41
C ALA A 128 -9.98 -3.44 32.08
N PHE A 129 -10.85 -4.24 31.45
CA PHE A 129 -12.23 -3.86 31.16
C PHE A 129 -13.02 -3.64 32.46
N ASP A 130 -12.97 -4.58 33.40
CA ASP A 130 -13.73 -4.51 34.65
C ASP A 130 -13.29 -3.33 35.54
N ASP A 131 -11.98 -3.02 35.56
CA ASP A 131 -11.41 -1.89 36.30
C ASP A 131 -11.92 -0.54 35.75
N VAL A 132 -12.07 -0.44 34.42
CA VAL A 132 -12.40 0.81 33.74
C VAL A 132 -13.91 1.00 33.52
N ALA A 133 -14.66 -0.04 33.14
CA ALA A 133 -16.09 0.04 32.85
C ALA A 133 -16.97 0.15 34.11
N GLY A 134 -16.42 -0.24 35.27
CA GLY A 134 -17.09 -0.23 36.56
C GLY A 134 -18.44 -0.97 36.54
N LYS A 135 -19.42 -0.46 37.28
CA LYS A 135 -20.74 -1.13 37.43
C LYS A 135 -21.66 -0.99 36.21
N SER A 136 -21.36 -0.09 35.28
CA SER A 136 -22.21 0.19 34.12
C SER A 136 -22.05 -0.85 33.01
N GLY A 137 -20.87 -1.50 32.95
CA GLY A 137 -20.50 -2.38 31.83
C GLY A 137 -20.33 -1.63 30.51
N THR A 138 -20.32 -0.29 30.52
CA THR A 138 -20.14 0.56 29.35
C THR A 138 -18.78 1.27 29.41
N ILE A 139 -18.21 1.54 28.25
CA ILE A 139 -16.89 2.18 28.10
C ILE A 139 -17.02 3.36 27.16
N SER A 140 -16.47 4.50 27.56
CA SER A 140 -16.29 5.68 26.74
C SER A 140 -14.98 5.64 25.94
N TYR A 141 -14.82 6.50 24.92
CA TYR A 141 -13.60 6.54 24.12
C TYR A 141 -12.29 6.76 24.92
N PRO A 142 -12.22 7.69 25.91
CA PRO A 142 -11.01 7.86 26.72
C PRO A 142 -10.66 6.61 27.53
N GLU A 143 -11.67 5.94 28.07
CA GLU A 143 -11.55 4.70 28.81
C GLU A 143 -11.06 3.55 27.92
N LEU A 144 -11.58 3.44 26.70
CA LEU A 144 -11.09 2.48 25.70
C LEU A 144 -9.60 2.71 25.38
N ARG A 145 -9.19 3.96 25.18
CA ARG A 145 -7.78 4.31 24.94
C ARG A 145 -6.90 3.84 26.10
N ASP A 146 -7.34 4.03 27.34
CA ASP A 146 -6.56 3.66 28.52
C ASP A 146 -6.44 2.12 28.64
N ILE A 147 -7.50 1.37 28.34
CA ILE A 147 -7.46 -0.10 28.23
C ILE A 147 -6.49 -0.56 27.14
N LEU A 148 -6.55 0.05 25.95
CA LEU A 148 -5.67 -0.29 24.84
C LEU A 148 -4.20 0.02 25.17
N ASN A 149 -3.93 1.15 25.82
CA ASN A 149 -2.59 1.49 26.29
C ASN A 149 -2.06 0.41 27.26
N VAL A 150 -2.89 -0.09 28.19
CA VAL A 150 -2.48 -1.17 29.10
C VAL A 150 -2.24 -2.49 28.36
N ALA A 151 -3.10 -2.82 27.38
CA ALA A 151 -3.02 -4.08 26.65
C ALA A 151 -1.84 -4.16 25.65
N PHE A 152 -1.49 -3.04 25.01
CA PHE A 152 -0.55 -3.01 23.89
C PHE A 152 0.84 -2.44 24.22
N THR A 153 1.08 -1.90 25.42
CA THR A 153 2.35 -1.22 25.77
C THR A 153 3.59 -2.12 25.90
N LYS A 154 3.47 -3.45 25.87
CA LYS A 154 4.60 -4.31 26.28
C LYS A 154 5.26 -5.23 25.26
N ASP A 155 4.72 -5.54 24.09
CA ASP A 155 5.38 -6.62 23.31
C ASP A 155 5.23 -6.67 21.79
N ARG A 156 4.80 -5.60 21.12
CA ARG A 156 4.83 -5.58 19.65
C ARG A 156 5.29 -4.23 19.15
N SER A 157 6.60 -4.08 18.97
CA SER A 157 7.15 -3.03 18.10
C SER A 157 6.79 -3.36 16.64
N TYR A 158 5.50 -3.28 16.31
CA TYR A 158 5.04 -3.41 14.94
C TYR A 158 5.42 -2.10 14.23
N ARG A 159 6.63 -2.09 13.67
CA ARG A 159 7.12 -0.99 12.84
C ARG A 159 6.97 -1.40 11.39
N ILE A 160 5.95 -0.86 10.74
CA ILE A 160 5.82 -0.99 9.30
C ILE A 160 6.74 0.06 8.70
N SER A 161 7.78 -0.40 8.02
CA SER A 161 8.76 0.48 7.37
C SER A 161 8.27 0.82 5.96
N ARG A 162 8.68 1.95 5.38
CA ARG A 162 8.36 2.30 3.98
C ARG A 162 8.85 1.28 2.94
N PHE A 163 9.73 0.40 3.37
CA PHE A 163 10.35 -0.65 2.55
C PHE A 163 9.56 -1.95 2.59
N SER A 164 8.58 -2.04 3.49
CA SER A 164 7.63 -3.15 3.54
C SER A 164 6.77 -3.10 2.29
N SER A 165 6.70 -4.23 1.59
CA SER A 165 5.77 -4.37 0.47
C SER A 165 4.33 -4.11 0.91
N ILE A 166 3.44 -3.75 -0.02
CA ILE A 166 1.98 -3.66 0.23
C ILE A 166 1.48 -4.89 0.98
N GLN A 167 2.03 -6.05 0.60
CA GLN A 167 1.72 -7.34 1.18
C GLN A 167 2.09 -7.44 2.67
N GLU A 168 3.15 -6.78 3.16
CA GLU A 168 3.50 -6.81 4.58
C GLU A 168 2.53 -6.01 5.47
N ILE A 169 1.90 -4.96 4.94
CA ILE A 169 0.83 -4.21 5.64
C ILE A 169 -0.42 -5.08 5.77
N VAL A 170 -0.73 -5.84 4.71
CA VAL A 170 -1.92 -6.68 4.62
C VAL A 170 -1.74 -8.01 5.37
N ASP A 171 -0.64 -8.73 5.15
CA ASP A 171 -0.29 -9.99 5.79
C ASP A 171 -0.08 -9.84 7.31
N GLY A 172 0.33 -8.65 7.75
CA GLY A 172 0.46 -8.32 9.18
C GLY A 172 -0.89 -8.16 9.90
N SER A 173 -2.01 -8.24 9.19
CA SER A 173 -3.35 -8.01 9.73
C SER A 173 -4.35 -9.08 9.31
N ALA A 174 -4.78 -9.91 10.27
CA ALA A 174 -5.82 -10.92 10.06
C ALA A 174 -7.15 -10.33 9.53
N CYS A 175 -7.45 -9.06 9.79
CA CYS A 175 -8.69 -8.43 9.32
C CYS A 175 -8.64 -7.94 7.87
N LEU A 176 -7.45 -7.87 7.26
CA LEU A 176 -7.26 -7.43 5.88
C LEU A 176 -6.82 -8.56 4.95
N GLU A 177 -6.82 -9.83 5.40
CA GLU A 177 -6.50 -10.98 4.53
C GLU A 177 -7.28 -10.92 3.21
N GLY A 178 -6.58 -11.10 2.09
CA GLY A 178 -7.17 -11.02 0.75
C GLY A 178 -7.40 -9.60 0.21
N LEU A 179 -6.90 -8.56 0.88
CA LEU A 179 -6.83 -7.20 0.32
C LEU A 179 -5.63 -7.07 -0.61
N SER A 180 -5.90 -6.79 -1.88
CA SER A 180 -4.88 -6.32 -2.83
C SER A 180 -5.02 -4.81 -3.01
N LEU A 181 -3.90 -4.08 -3.10
CA LEU A 181 -3.89 -2.63 -3.28
C LEU A 181 -3.02 -2.25 -4.48
N SER A 182 -3.54 -1.39 -5.34
CA SER A 182 -2.72 -0.70 -6.35
C SER A 182 -1.65 0.19 -5.72
N ASN A 183 -0.56 0.41 -6.46
CA ASN A 183 0.51 1.34 -6.07
C ASN A 183 -0.04 2.73 -5.76
N ARG A 184 -1.05 3.20 -6.49
CA ARG A 184 -1.68 4.50 -6.24
C ARG A 184 -2.27 4.61 -4.83
N VAL A 185 -2.97 3.56 -4.38
CA VAL A 185 -3.57 3.54 -3.03
C VAL A 185 -2.47 3.38 -1.97
N TYR A 186 -1.47 2.53 -2.21
CA TYR A 186 -0.32 2.40 -1.33
C TYR A 186 0.42 3.73 -1.13
N HIS A 187 0.73 4.45 -2.22
CA HIS A 187 1.36 5.77 -2.12
C HIS A 187 0.53 6.75 -1.29
N ALA A 188 -0.79 6.76 -1.45
CA ALA A 188 -1.68 7.60 -0.65
C ALA A 188 -1.62 7.24 0.85
N ILE A 189 -1.56 5.94 1.19
CA ILE A 189 -1.40 5.45 2.56
C ILE A 189 -0.07 5.94 3.14
N ILE A 190 1.04 5.71 2.44
CA ILE A 190 2.37 6.11 2.90
C ILE A 190 2.45 7.62 3.09
N CYS A 191 1.95 8.42 2.14
CA CYS A 191 1.95 9.88 2.27
C CYS A 191 1.11 10.39 3.46
N ARG A 192 0.09 9.63 3.89
CA ARG A 192 -0.83 10.06 4.94
C ARG A 192 -0.43 9.62 6.35
N TYR A 193 0.14 8.43 6.47
CA TYR A 193 0.37 7.76 7.77
C TYR A 193 1.85 7.50 8.08
N ALA A 194 2.75 7.57 7.10
CA ALA A 194 4.17 7.39 7.36
C ALA A 194 4.83 8.69 7.85
N ASN A 195 5.75 8.55 8.81
CA ASN A 195 6.55 9.65 9.31
C ASN A 195 7.66 10.07 8.30
N GLN A 196 8.51 11.04 8.67
CA GLN A 196 9.60 11.52 7.82
C GLN A 196 10.65 10.45 7.46
N LYS A 197 10.77 9.39 8.28
CA LYS A 197 11.62 8.23 8.00
C LYS A 197 10.92 7.19 7.12
N GLY A 198 9.66 7.44 6.77
CA GLY A 198 8.80 6.54 6.02
C GLY A 198 8.22 5.41 6.86
N GLU A 199 8.24 5.50 8.18
CA GLU A 199 7.72 4.45 9.06
C GLU A 199 6.31 4.80 9.52
N ILE A 200 5.41 3.82 9.55
CA ILE A 200 4.09 3.97 10.16
C ILE A 200 4.22 3.51 11.61
N LEU A 201 3.90 4.40 12.54
CA LEU A 201 3.89 4.11 13.97
C LEU A 201 2.66 3.26 14.30
N PHE A 202 2.69 2.58 15.46
CA PHE A 202 1.60 1.68 15.85
C PHE A 202 0.24 2.38 15.88
N ASP A 203 0.16 3.57 16.48
CA ASP A 203 -1.09 4.34 16.56
C ASP A 203 -1.64 4.71 15.17
N ASP A 204 -0.76 5.16 14.27
CA ASP A 204 -1.10 5.48 12.88
C ASP A 204 -1.50 4.23 12.10
N TYR A 205 -0.89 3.09 12.40
CA TYR A 205 -1.21 1.79 11.80
C TYR A 205 -2.61 1.32 12.23
N ILE A 206 -2.93 1.38 13.52
CA ILE A 206 -4.28 1.04 14.01
C ILE A 206 -5.32 1.96 13.37
N LEU A 207 -5.05 3.27 13.31
CA LEU A 207 -5.95 4.22 12.66
C LEU A 207 -6.13 3.92 11.17
N LEU A 208 -5.04 3.58 10.47
CA LEU A 208 -5.07 3.16 9.06
C LEU A 208 -5.94 1.90 8.88
N LEU A 209 -5.74 0.87 9.71
CA LEU A 209 -6.51 -0.38 9.65
C LEU A 209 -8.00 -0.12 9.85
N VAL A 210 -8.37 0.61 10.91
CA VAL A 210 -9.77 0.95 11.19
C VAL A 210 -10.38 1.68 10.00
N ARG A 211 -9.70 2.70 9.47
CA ARG A 211 -10.19 3.46 8.32
C ARG A 211 -10.31 2.62 7.06
N LEU A 212 -9.35 1.75 6.77
CA LEU A 212 -9.42 0.84 5.62
C LEU A 212 -10.62 -0.10 5.76
N VAL A 213 -10.78 -0.75 6.91
CA VAL A 213 -11.94 -1.64 7.17
C VAL A 213 -13.25 -0.88 7.02
N THR A 214 -13.38 0.30 7.64
CA THR A 214 -14.61 1.10 7.54
C THR A 214 -14.92 1.52 6.10
N VAL A 215 -13.94 1.97 5.33
CA VAL A 215 -14.13 2.33 3.90
C VAL A 215 -14.57 1.11 3.10
N ILE A 216 -13.92 -0.04 3.33
CA ILE A 216 -14.21 -1.31 2.66
C ILE A 216 -15.63 -1.78 2.95
N GLU A 217 -16.03 -1.80 4.23
CA GLU A 217 -17.36 -2.23 4.65
C GLU A 217 -18.44 -1.28 4.12
N THR A 218 -18.19 0.03 4.21
CA THR A 218 -19.08 1.05 3.65
C THR A 218 -19.26 0.84 2.14
N TYR A 219 -18.17 0.56 1.42
CA TYR A 219 -18.22 0.26 -0.02
C TYR A 219 -18.97 -1.04 -0.35
N LYS A 220 -18.82 -2.08 0.47
CA LYS A 220 -19.54 -3.36 0.30
C LYS A 220 -21.03 -3.24 0.59
N ALA A 221 -21.43 -2.37 1.51
CA ALA A 221 -22.82 -2.16 1.87
C ALA A 221 -23.64 -1.38 0.82
N GLN A 222 -22.98 -0.68 -0.11
CA GLN A 222 -23.65 0.08 -1.15
C GLN A 222 -24.12 -0.79 -2.32
N GLU A 223 -25.23 -0.37 -2.94
CA GLU A 223 -25.68 -0.94 -4.20
C GLU A 223 -24.63 -0.74 -5.30
N ARG A 224 -24.29 -1.83 -5.98
CA ARG A 224 -23.29 -1.82 -7.05
C ARG A 224 -23.97 -1.72 -8.40
N LEU A 225 -23.47 -0.81 -9.22
CA LEU A 225 -23.75 -0.82 -10.65
C LEU A 225 -23.16 -2.11 -11.27
N LEU A 226 -23.68 -2.48 -12.45
CA LEU A 226 -23.23 -3.66 -13.20
C LEU A 226 -21.74 -3.62 -13.57
N ASP A 227 -21.13 -2.42 -13.58
CA ASP A 227 -19.70 -2.21 -13.84
C ASP A 227 -18.82 -2.24 -12.58
N GLY A 228 -19.41 -2.57 -11.42
CA GLY A 228 -18.70 -2.70 -10.15
C GLY A 228 -18.50 -1.40 -9.39
N ARG A 229 -18.99 -0.24 -9.89
CA ARG A 229 -18.95 1.03 -9.15
C ARG A 229 -20.04 1.10 -8.09
N ALA A 230 -19.71 1.68 -6.94
CA ALA A 230 -20.69 2.06 -5.92
C ALA A 230 -21.21 3.48 -6.20
N VAL A 231 -22.52 3.71 -6.00
CA VAL A 231 -23.15 5.02 -6.12
C VAL A 231 -23.33 5.59 -4.72
N PHE A 232 -23.02 6.87 -4.55
CA PHE A 232 -23.26 7.58 -3.29
C PHE A 232 -24.00 8.88 -3.59
N GLY A 233 -25.05 9.14 -2.80
CA GLY A 233 -25.72 10.44 -2.77
C GLY A 233 -24.87 11.51 -2.07
N LEU A 234 -25.18 12.79 -2.30
CA LEU A 234 -24.44 13.90 -1.67
C LEU A 234 -24.47 13.83 -0.13
N GLU A 235 -25.64 13.54 0.45
CA GLU A 235 -25.79 13.41 1.91
C GLU A 235 -24.99 12.22 2.46
N GLU A 236 -24.95 11.10 1.74
CA GLU A 236 -24.17 9.93 2.13
C GLU A 236 -22.68 10.24 2.10
N VAL A 237 -22.20 10.95 1.08
CA VAL A 237 -20.80 11.42 1.01
C VAL A 237 -20.51 12.36 2.19
N SER A 238 -21.41 13.28 2.52
CA SER A 238 -21.23 14.18 3.67
C SER A 238 -21.13 13.40 4.97
N ASN A 239 -22.05 12.46 5.20
CA ASN A 239 -22.07 11.60 6.39
C ASN A 239 -20.81 10.73 6.49
N ILE A 240 -20.31 10.22 5.37
CA ILE A 240 -19.06 9.46 5.30
C ILE A 240 -17.88 10.36 5.70
N VAL A 241 -17.79 11.56 5.14
CA VAL A 241 -16.72 12.51 5.46
C VAL A 241 -16.76 12.87 6.95
N GLU A 242 -17.93 13.18 7.50
CA GLU A 242 -18.09 13.49 8.92
C GLU A 242 -17.62 12.33 9.83
N ARG A 243 -17.92 11.07 9.46
CA ARG A 243 -17.45 9.88 10.18
C ARG A 243 -15.93 9.67 10.16
N PHE A 244 -15.21 10.31 9.24
CA PHE A 244 -13.76 10.15 9.10
C PHE A 244 -12.93 11.33 9.64
N TYR A 245 -13.57 12.49 9.87
CA TYR A 245 -12.95 13.71 10.35
C TYR A 245 -13.13 13.97 11.86
N PHE A 246 -14.07 13.28 12.51
CA PHE A 246 -14.31 13.29 13.95
C PHE A 246 -14.09 11.91 14.58
#